data_AF-A0A4S5JKT5-F1
#
_entry.id   AF-A0A4S5JKT5-F1
#
_cell.length_a   1.000
_cell.length_b   1.000
_cell.length_c   1.000
_cell.angle_alpha   90.00
_cell.angle_beta   90.00
_cell.angle_gamma   90.00
#
_symmetry.space_group_name_H-M   'P 1'
#
loop_
_entity.id
_entity.type
_entity.pdbx_description
1 polymer ?
#
loop_
_entity_poly.entity_id
_entity_poly.type
_entity_poly.pdbx_seq_one_letter_code
_entity_poly.pdbx_strand_id
1 'polypeptide(L)' 'MSIIYINDIALQVVRSARRKSIAIKIQDGKVSLHLPKLMPLWLAKQFVMRKQQWIADKLLHYQKR' A
#
# COMPACT_ATOMS: atom_id res chain seq x y z
N MET A 1 -10.63 -7.73 -4.66
CA MET A 1 -9.31 -7.09 -4.53
C MET A 1 -9.10 -6.23 -5.77
N SER A 2 -8.52 -5.04 -5.63
CA SER A 2 -8.20 -4.17 -6.77
C SER A 2 -6.72 -3.89 -6.77
N ILE A 3 -6.09 -3.89 -7.94
CA ILE A 3 -4.69 -3.50 -8.11
C ILE A 3 -4.67 -2.06 -8.62
N ILE A 4 -3.87 -1.20 -7.99
CA ILE A 4 -3.66 0.18 -8.42
C ILE A 4 -2.18 0.37 -8.64
N TYR A 5 -1.82 1.03 -9.74
CA TYR A 5 -0.47 1.45 -10.04
C TYR A 5 -0.28 2.89 -9.59
N ILE A 6 0.76 3.15 -8.79
CA ILE A 6 1.14 4.50 -8.35
C ILE A 6 2.64 4.61 -8.51
N ASN A 7 3.11 5.51 -9.39
CA ASN A 7 4.53 5.80 -9.62
C ASN A 7 5.38 4.50 -9.76
N ASP A 8 4.95 3.61 -10.65
CA ASP A 8 5.57 2.31 -10.96
C ASP A 8 5.50 1.25 -9.84
N ILE A 9 4.79 1.52 -8.75
CA ILE A 9 4.53 0.54 -7.68
C ILE A 9 3.17 -0.10 -7.88
N ALA A 10 3.15 -1.43 -8.05
CA ALA A 10 1.92 -2.22 -8.06
C ALA A 10 1.42 -2.44 -6.62
N LEU A 11 0.25 -1.87 -6.30
CA LEU A 11 -0.35 -1.94 -4.97
C LEU A 11 -1.64 -2.75 -4.99
N GLN A 12 -1.71 -3.77 -4.14
CA GLN A 12 -2.94 -4.51 -3.91
C GLN A 12 -3.79 -3.82 -2.85
N VAL A 13 -4.96 -3.33 -3.22
CA VAL A 13 -5.89 -2.67 -2.32
C VAL A 13 -6.82 -3.69 -1.67
N VAL A 14 -6.75 -3.75 -0.35
CA VAL A 14 -7.60 -4.59 0.51
C VAL A 14 -8.47 -3.70 1.38
N ARG A 15 -9.77 -3.68 1.07
CA ARG A 15 -10.76 -2.97 1.87
C ARG A 15 -11.27 -3.89 2.98
N SER A 16 -11.34 -3.37 4.21
CA SER A 16 -11.88 -4.11 5.35
C SER A 16 -12.86 -3.25 6.15
N ALA A 17 -13.99 -3.84 6.55
CA ALA A 17 -14.97 -3.17 7.41
C ALA A 17 -14.49 -3.04 8.87
N ARG A 18 -13.54 -3.87 9.30
CA ARG A 18 -13.04 -3.88 10.69
C ARG A 18 -11.91 -2.88 10.93
N ARG A 19 -11.24 -2.42 9.87
CA ARG A 19 -10.10 -1.51 9.96
C ARG A 19 -10.59 -0.08 10.16
N LYS A 20 -10.05 0.58 11.19
CA LYS A 20 -10.21 2.03 11.42
C LYS A 20 -9.05 2.85 10.83
N SER A 21 -7.93 2.20 10.51
CA SER A 21 -6.70 2.83 10.03
C SER A 21 -6.21 2.25 8.70
N ILE A 22 -5.39 3.04 8.01
CA ILE A 22 -4.65 2.62 6.82
C ILE A 22 -3.36 1.92 7.26
N ALA A 23 -2.99 0.85 6.57
CA ALA A 23 -1.70 0.22 6.74
C ALA A 23 -1.12 -0.20 5.39
N ILE A 24 0.18 0.02 5.20
CA ILE A 24 0.94 -0.58 4.11
C ILE A 24 1.60 -1.84 4.66
N LYS A 25 1.44 -2.94 3.93
CA LYS A 25 2.05 -4.23 4.22
C LYS A 25 2.95 -4.59 3.03
N ILE A 26 4.19 -4.94 3.30
CA ILE A 26 5.14 -5.42 2.28
C ILE A 26 5.47 -6.86 2.64
N GLN A 27 5.20 -7.79 1.73
CA GLN A 27 5.47 -9.23 1.89
C GLN A 27 5.92 -9.80 0.56
N ASP A 28 7.04 -10.52 0.55
CA ASP A 28 7.56 -11.24 -0.62
C ASP A 28 7.64 -10.36 -1.88
N GLY A 29 8.10 -9.12 -1.73
CA GLY A 29 8.18 -8.12 -2.81
C GLY A 29 6.83 -7.55 -3.26
N LYS A 30 5.72 -7.94 -2.64
CA LYS A 30 4.37 -7.43 -2.94
C LYS A 30 3.97 -6.36 -1.93
N VAL A 31 3.41 -5.26 -2.43
CA VAL A 31 2.88 -4.18 -1.59
C VAL A 31 1.36 -4.26 -1.52
N SER A 32 0.83 -4.40 -0.31
CA SER A 32 -0.60 -4.43 -0.03
C SER A 32 -1.02 -3.23 0.81
N LEU A 33 -2.06 -2.54 0.40
CA LEU A 33 -2.65 -1.41 1.12
C LEU A 33 -3.97 -1.85 1.76
N HIS A 34 -3.98 -1.87 3.08
CA HIS A 34 -5.16 -2.18 3.88
C HIS A 34 -5.84 -0.89 4.31
N LEU A 35 -7.12 -0.74 3.98
CA LEU A 35 -7.87 0.48 4.28
C LEU A 35 -9.33 0.21 4.73
N PRO A 36 -9.93 1.15 5.49
CA PRO A 36 -11.34 1.05 5.89
C PRO A 36 -12.29 1.00 4.68
N LYS A 37 -13.37 0.23 4.76
CA LYS A 37 -14.30 0.00 3.63
C LYS A 37 -14.79 1.29 2.96
N LEU A 38 -15.18 2.28 3.75
CA LEU A 38 -15.74 3.56 3.29
C LEU A 38 -14.69 4.63 2.97
N MET A 39 -13.40 4.30 3.14
CA MET A 39 -12.36 5.28 2.93
C MET A 39 -12.19 5.61 1.43
N PRO A 40 -12.09 6.89 1.06
CA PRO A 40 -11.85 7.29 -0.32
C PRO A 40 -10.49 6.85 -0.85
N LEU A 41 -10.43 6.46 -2.13
CA LEU A 41 -9.18 6.06 -2.78
C LEU A 41 -8.17 7.21 -2.91
N TRP A 42 -8.63 8.45 -3.06
CA TRP A 42 -7.73 9.60 -3.21
C TRP A 42 -6.86 9.80 -1.97
N LEU A 43 -7.41 9.64 -0.78
CA LEU A 43 -6.69 9.78 0.48
C LEU A 43 -5.69 8.62 0.67
N ALA A 44 -6.08 7.42 0.22
CA ALA A 44 -5.19 6.27 0.14
C ALA A 44 -4.00 6.52 -0.82
N LYS A 45 -4.25 7.13 -1.99
CA LYS A 45 -3.20 7.53 -2.94
C LYS A 45 -2.24 8.55 -2.31
N GLN A 46 -2.76 9.61 -1.69
CA GLN A 46 -1.93 10.60 -1.01
C GLN A 46 -1.07 9.99 0.10
N PHE A 47 -1.62 9.05 0.86
CA PHE A 47 -0.87 8.35 1.90
C PHE A 47 0.29 7.55 1.32
N VAL A 48 0.06 6.80 0.23
CA VAL A 48 1.12 6.05 -0.46
C VAL A 48 2.17 6.98 -1.04
N MET A 49 1.78 8.08 -1.69
CA MET A 49 2.73 9.06 -2.24
C MET A 49 3.65 9.63 -1.15
N ARG A 50 3.11 9.97 0.03
CA ARG A 50 3.92 10.46 1.17
C ARG A 50 4.87 9.40 1.72
N LYS A 51 4.58 8.12 1.52
CA LYS A 51 5.40 6.99 1.98
C LYS A 51 6.20 6.34 0.86
N GLN A 52 6.25 6.93 -0.33
CA GLN A 52 6.90 6.35 -1.51
C GLN A 52 8.37 5.98 -1.24
N GLN A 53 9.15 6.90 -0.65
CA GLN A 53 10.55 6.63 -0.31
C GLN A 53 10.68 5.43 0.64
N TRP A 54 9.88 5.40 1.71
CA TRP A 54 9.89 4.30 2.66
C TRP A 54 9.48 2.96 2.02
N ILE A 55 8.54 2.96 1.08
CA ILE A 55 8.15 1.75 0.34
C ILE A 55 9.32 1.27 -0.52
N ALA A 56 9.98 2.16 -1.26
CA ALA A 56 11.13 1.84 -2.09
C ALA A 56 12.29 1.25 -1.26
N ASP A 57 12.63 1.90 -0.15
CA ASP A 57 13.68 1.43 0.76
C ASP A 57 13.35 0.02 1.29
N LYS A 58 12.10 -0.20 1.72
CA LYS A 58 11.66 -1.50 2.22
C LYS A 58 11.66 -2.57 1.13
N LEU A 59 11.22 -2.26 -0.09
CA LEU A 59 11.28 -3.21 -1.21
C LEU A 59 12.71 -3.64 -1.51
N LEU A 60 13.67 -2.71 -1.53
CA LEU A 60 15.08 -3.02 -1.73
C LEU A 60 15.63 -3.93 -0.63
N HIS A 61 15.26 -3.70 0.63
CA HIS A 61 15.66 -4.55 1.75
C HIS A 61 15.02 -5.95 1.70
N TYR A 62 13.77 -6.06 1.28
CA TYR A 62 13.07 -7.35 1.18
C TYR A 62 13.48 -8.16 -0.06
N GLN A 63 13.96 -7.54 -1.15
CA GLN A 63 14.50 -8.26 -2.32
C GLN A 63 15.89 -8.88 -2.06
N LYS A 64 16.62 -8.42 -1.05
CA LYS A 64 17.99 -8.89 -0.73
C LYS A 64 18.04 -10.04 0.28
N ARG A 65 16.89 -10.56 0.71
CA ARG A 65 16.77 -11.64 1.70
C ARG A 65 16.15 -12.87 1.04
#